data_AF-A0AAC9BW00-F1
#
_entry.id   AF-A0AAC9BW00-F1
#
_cell.length_a   1.000
_cell.length_b   1.000
_cell.length_c   1.000
_cell.angle_alpha   90.00
_cell.angle_beta   90.00
_cell.angle_gamma   90.00
#
_symmetry.space_group_name_H-M   'P 1'
#
loop_
_entity.id
_entity.type
_entity.pdbx_description
1 polymer ?
#
loop_
_entity_poly.entity_id
_entity_poly.type
_entity_poly.pdbx_seq_one_letter_code
_entity_poly.pdbx_strand_id
1 'polypeptide(L)'
;MKALTASLLCLAALTSQAHASSPDAWAAYDKTVLASCTKASGLKDAKPVGTPAQFDDRVGYTAVLLQGQYPQKHMKGQQGSELCLYNKKSKTAFVTEWDSIRPSAKAQ
;
A
#
# COMPACT_ATOMS: atom_id res chain seq x y z
N MET A 1 19.78 -37.38 36.02
CA MET A 1 18.90 -37.49 34.83
C MET A 1 17.52 -36.82 34.99
N LYS A 2 16.92 -36.73 36.19
CA LYS A 2 15.62 -36.04 36.39
C LYS A 2 15.66 -34.49 36.35
N ALA A 3 16.80 -33.88 36.65
CA ALA A 3 16.94 -32.41 36.63
C ALA A 3 17.08 -31.84 35.21
N LEU A 4 17.70 -32.59 34.29
CA LEU A 4 17.86 -32.19 32.89
C LEU A 4 16.53 -32.19 32.13
N THR A 5 15.59 -33.08 32.48
CA THR A 5 14.24 -33.11 31.91
C THR A 5 13.39 -31.91 32.33
N ALA A 6 13.58 -31.37 33.55
CA ALA A 6 12.82 -30.21 34.02
C ALA A 6 13.22 -28.90 33.30
N SER A 7 14.52 -28.73 33.01
CA SER A 7 15.02 -27.55 32.28
C SER A 7 14.60 -27.53 30.80
N LEU A 8 14.40 -28.70 30.19
CA LEU A 8 13.96 -28.79 28.78
C LEU A 8 12.49 -28.37 28.59
N LEU A 9 11.63 -28.59 29.60
CA LEU A 9 10.21 -28.18 29.55
C LEU A 9 10.04 -26.65 29.65
N CYS A 10 10.90 -25.94 30.38
CA CYS A 10 10.83 -24.48 30.46
C CYS A 10 11.18 -23.77 29.14
N LEU A 11 12.07 -24.36 28.31
CA LEU A 11 12.46 -23.77 27.03
C LEU A 11 11.39 -23.90 25.93
N ALA A 12 10.50 -24.90 26.04
CA ALA A 12 9.40 -25.08 25.09
C ALA A 12 8.30 -24.02 25.20
N ALA A 13 8.24 -23.25 26.29
CA ALA A 13 7.24 -22.20 26.49
C ALA A 13 7.61 -20.86 25.79
N LEU A 14 8.83 -20.72 25.28
CA LEU A 14 9.27 -19.53 24.54
C LEU A 14 9.21 -19.71 23.01
N THR A 15 8.43 -20.68 22.50
CA THR A 15 8.20 -20.77 21.06
C THR A 15 7.55 -19.47 20.60
N SER A 16 8.32 -18.64 19.90
CA SER A 16 7.93 -17.37 19.33
C SER A 16 6.64 -17.58 18.54
N GLN A 17 5.52 -17.11 19.08
CA GLN A 17 4.26 -17.07 18.35
C GLN A 17 4.53 -16.16 17.14
N ALA A 18 4.62 -16.74 15.95
CA ALA A 18 4.72 -15.98 14.73
C ALA A 18 3.36 -15.30 14.50
N HIS A 19 3.18 -14.12 15.09
CA HIS A 19 2.00 -13.31 14.88
C HIS A 19 2.06 -12.79 13.45
N ALA A 20 1.25 -13.38 12.57
CA ALA A 20 0.88 -12.71 11.33
C ALA A 20 0.21 -11.37 11.69
N SER A 21 0.43 -10.35 10.87
CA SER A 21 -0.23 -9.06 11.04
C SER A 21 -1.75 -9.24 11.13
N SER A 22 -2.37 -8.58 12.10
CA SER A 22 -3.81 -8.62 12.28
C SER A 22 -4.55 -7.89 11.15
N PRO A 23 -5.84 -8.19 10.92
CA PRO A 23 -6.66 -7.41 9.98
C PRO A 23 -6.64 -5.91 10.25
N ASP A 24 -6.68 -5.50 11.53
CA ASP A 24 -6.62 -4.09 11.92
C ASP A 24 -5.28 -3.44 11.57
N ALA A 25 -4.17 -4.18 11.72
CA ALA A 25 -2.85 -3.69 11.34
C ALA A 25 -2.76 -3.45 9.83
N TRP A 26 -3.34 -4.34 9.02
CA TRP A 26 -3.42 -4.16 7.56
C TRP A 26 -4.28 -2.97 7.17
N ALA A 27 -5.46 -2.82 7.79
CA ALA A 27 -6.35 -1.68 7.52
C ALA A 27 -5.71 -0.33 7.89
N ALA A 28 -5.00 -0.27 9.02
CA ALA A 28 -4.25 0.92 9.42
C ALA A 28 -3.09 1.24 8.47
N TYR A 29 -2.42 0.21 7.98
CA TYR A 29 -1.37 0.34 6.97
C TYR A 29 -1.93 0.87 5.64
N ASP A 30 -2.98 0.26 5.10
CA ASP A 30 -3.61 0.69 3.85
C ASP A 30 -4.10 2.13 3.93
N LYS A 31 -4.71 2.53 5.06
CA LYS A 31 -5.10 3.92 5.31
C LYS A 31 -3.91 4.88 5.23
N THR A 32 -2.76 4.47 5.78
CA THR A 32 -1.52 5.26 5.73
C THR A 32 -1.02 5.40 4.30
N VAL A 33 -0.96 4.30 3.56
CA VAL A 33 -0.55 4.28 2.14
C VAL A 33 -1.44 5.20 1.32
N LEU A 34 -2.76 5.06 1.43
CA LEU A 34 -3.73 5.88 0.70
C LEU A 34 -3.57 7.36 1.03
N ALA A 35 -3.45 7.72 2.31
CA ALA A 35 -3.25 9.10 2.71
C ALA A 35 -1.94 9.70 2.14
N SER A 36 -0.85 8.93 2.16
CA SER A 36 0.42 9.37 1.58
C SER A 36 0.34 9.54 0.06
N CYS A 37 -0.30 8.60 -0.64
CA CYS A 37 -0.47 8.64 -2.08
C CYS A 37 -1.37 9.79 -2.53
N THR A 38 -2.55 9.95 -1.90
CA THR A 38 -3.45 11.07 -2.21
C THR A 38 -2.81 12.43 -1.92
N LYS A 39 -1.99 12.53 -0.86
CA LYS A 39 -1.23 13.76 -0.56
C LYS A 39 -0.15 14.07 -1.60
N ALA A 40 0.50 13.04 -2.15
CA ALA A 40 1.56 13.19 -3.15
C ALA A 40 1.02 13.41 -4.58
N SER A 41 -0.23 13.02 -4.85
CA SER A 41 -0.90 13.16 -6.14
C SER A 41 -1.04 14.62 -6.57
N GLY A 42 -0.83 14.87 -7.87
CA GLY A 42 -1.08 16.18 -8.48
C GLY A 42 -2.53 16.38 -8.92
N LEU A 43 -3.35 15.32 -8.90
CA LEU A 43 -4.74 15.35 -9.33
C LEU A 43 -5.64 16.01 -8.30
N LYS A 44 -6.62 16.77 -8.80
CA LYS A 44 -7.76 17.22 -8.01
C LYS A 44 -8.71 16.06 -7.76
N ASP A 45 -9.25 15.98 -6.54
CA ASP A 45 -10.19 14.94 -6.11
C ASP A 45 -9.67 13.51 -6.31
N ALA A 46 -8.35 13.32 -6.11
CA ALA A 46 -7.67 12.05 -6.31
C ALA A 46 -8.21 10.94 -5.39
N LYS A 47 -8.56 9.80 -5.97
CA LYS A 47 -9.11 8.63 -5.29
C LYS A 47 -8.43 7.35 -5.78
N PRO A 48 -8.27 6.34 -4.92
CA PRO A 48 -7.75 5.04 -5.36
C PRO A 48 -8.71 4.34 -6.32
N VAL A 49 -8.13 3.65 -7.29
CA VAL A 49 -8.80 2.71 -8.18
C VAL A 49 -8.50 1.30 -7.67
N GLY A 50 -9.50 0.68 -7.04
CA GLY A 50 -9.36 -0.65 -6.43
C GLY A 50 -8.53 -0.64 -5.15
N THR A 51 -7.98 -1.80 -4.81
CA THR A 51 -7.19 -2.03 -3.59
C THR A 51 -5.69 -1.81 -3.85
N PRO A 52 -4.91 -1.32 -2.87
CA PRO A 52 -3.46 -1.25 -2.98
C PRO A 52 -2.83 -2.62 -3.34
N ALA A 53 -1.92 -2.63 -4.31
CA ALA A 53 -1.13 -3.80 -4.66
C ALA A 53 0.15 -3.82 -3.81
N GLN A 54 0.18 -4.70 -2.82
CA GLN A 54 1.31 -4.83 -1.90
C GLN A 54 2.33 -5.84 -2.44
N PHE A 55 3.61 -5.46 -2.42
CA PHE A 55 4.71 -6.41 -2.58
C PHE A 55 5.29 -6.79 -1.21
N ASP A 56 6.00 -7.91 -1.13
CA ASP A 56 6.79 -8.22 0.07
C ASP A 56 7.95 -7.23 0.26
N ASP A 57 8.62 -7.34 1.41
CA ASP A 57 9.64 -6.37 1.83
C ASP A 57 10.94 -6.42 1.01
N ARG A 58 11.12 -7.42 0.13
CA ARG A 58 12.26 -7.46 -0.82
C ARG A 58 12.12 -6.39 -1.89
N VAL A 59 10.89 -6.15 -2.34
CA VAL A 59 10.57 -5.01 -3.22
C VAL A 59 10.39 -3.76 -2.36
N GLY A 60 9.68 -3.87 -1.24
CA GLY A 60 9.56 -2.79 -0.26
C GLY A 60 8.62 -1.66 -0.66
N TYR A 61 7.75 -1.87 -1.65
CA TYR A 61 6.76 -0.90 -2.12
C TYR A 61 5.33 -1.45 -2.06
N THR A 62 4.39 -0.53 -1.87
CA THR A 62 2.96 -0.75 -2.14
C THR A 62 2.54 0.18 -3.26
N ALA A 63 1.93 -0.36 -4.30
CA ALA A 63 1.45 0.39 -5.44
C ALA A 63 -0.04 0.73 -5.28
N VAL A 64 -0.41 1.97 -5.59
CA VAL A 64 -1.80 2.42 -5.63
C VAL A 64 -2.03 3.12 -6.96
N LEU A 65 -3.03 2.67 -7.71
CA LEU A 65 -3.53 3.42 -8.85
C LEU A 65 -4.49 4.49 -8.35
N LEU A 66 -4.27 5.75 -8.72
CA LEU A 66 -5.14 6.87 -8.40
C LEU A 66 -5.83 7.38 -9.67
N GLN A 67 -7.00 7.96 -9.48
CA GLN A 67 -7.75 8.68 -10.51
C GLN A 67 -8.28 9.99 -9.95
N GLY A 68 -8.31 11.02 -10.78
CA GLY A 68 -8.79 12.35 -10.43
C GLY A 68 -8.80 13.26 -11.66
N GLN A 69 -8.88 14.57 -11.45
CA GLN A 69 -8.90 15.53 -12.55
C GLN A 69 -7.60 16.34 -12.57
N TYR A 70 -7.05 16.57 -13.75
CA TYR A 70 -5.93 17.47 -13.92
C TYR A 70 -6.33 18.91 -13.55
N PRO A 71 -5.67 19.56 -12.56
CA PRO A 71 -6.00 20.92 -12.16
C PRO A 71 -5.52 21.98 -13.17
N GLN A 72 -4.64 21.62 -14.11
CA GLN A 72 -4.07 22.53 -15.09
C GLN A 72 -5.16 23.02 -16.06
N LYS A 73 -5.28 24.34 -16.24
CA LYS A 73 -6.33 24.96 -17.09
C LYS A 73 -6.36 24.41 -18.52
N HIS A 74 -5.20 24.15 -19.12
CA HIS A 74 -5.12 23.65 -20.50
C HIS A 74 -5.64 22.20 -20.64
N MET A 75 -5.69 21.44 -19.55
CA MET A 75 -6.25 20.08 -19.51
C MET A 75 -7.78 20.07 -19.42
N LYS A 76 -8.44 21.23 -19.25
CA LYS A 76 -9.92 21.37 -19.24
C LYS A 76 -10.64 20.38 -18.30
N GLY A 77 -10.04 20.06 -17.15
CA GLY A 77 -10.61 19.10 -16.19
C GLY A 77 -10.60 17.66 -16.66
N GLN A 78 -9.73 17.31 -17.63
CA GLN A 78 -9.54 15.94 -18.09
C GLN A 78 -9.26 15.00 -16.90
N GLN A 79 -9.88 13.83 -16.96
CA GLN A 79 -9.59 12.74 -16.03
C GLN A 79 -8.17 12.24 -16.26
N GLY A 80 -7.37 12.22 -15.19
CA GLY A 80 -6.02 11.68 -15.16
C GLY A 80 -5.94 10.42 -14.29
N SER A 81 -4.92 9.61 -14.56
CA SER A 81 -4.53 8.46 -13.77
C SER A 81 -3.08 8.59 -13.34
N GLU A 82 -2.79 8.22 -12.11
CA GLU A 82 -1.46 8.29 -11.52
C GLU A 82 -1.10 6.96 -10.86
N LEU A 83 0.13 6.48 -11.05
CA LEU A 83 0.70 5.42 -10.23
C LEU A 83 1.39 6.04 -9.02
N CYS A 84 0.93 5.67 -7.84
CA CYS A 84 1.66 5.93 -6.61
C CYS A 84 2.44 4.69 -6.17
N LEU A 85 3.71 4.88 -5.82
CA LEU A 85 4.53 3.88 -5.11
C LEU A 85 4.85 4.40 -3.71
N TYR A 86 4.33 3.72 -2.69
CA TYR A 86 4.65 3.97 -1.30
C TYR A 86 5.83 3.09 -0.85
N ASN A 87 6.96 3.70 -0.51
CA ASN A 87 8.12 3.00 0.04
C ASN A 87 7.86 2.68 1.52
N LYS A 88 7.83 1.38 1.86
CA LYS A 88 7.56 0.89 3.22
C LYS A 88 8.59 1.36 4.25
N LYS A 89 9.86 1.44 3.85
CA LYS A 89 10.99 1.76 4.74
C LYS A 89 11.07 3.26 5.03
N SER A 90 11.03 4.09 3.99
CA SER A 90 11.12 5.55 4.14
C SER A 90 9.78 6.21 4.46
N LYS A 91 8.67 5.46 4.34
CA LYS A 91 7.29 5.94 4.50
C LYS A 91 6.97 7.11 3.56
N THR A 92 7.51 7.06 2.35
CA THR A 92 7.39 8.13 1.34
C THR A 92 6.58 7.63 0.15
N ALA A 93 5.68 8.45 -0.36
CA ALA A 93 4.94 8.20 -1.60
C ALA A 93 5.60 8.94 -2.76
N PHE A 94 5.74 8.25 -3.89
CA PHE A 94 6.21 8.80 -5.16
C PHE A 94 5.12 8.60 -6.19
N VAL A 95 4.79 9.64 -6.94
CA VAL A 95 3.69 9.61 -7.89
C VAL A 95 4.20 9.93 -9.29
N THR A 96 3.69 9.20 -10.27
CA THR A 96 3.92 9.48 -11.69
C THR A 96 2.62 9.32 -12.46
N GLU A 97 2.48 10.08 -13.54
CA GLU A 97 1.36 9.94 -14.46
C GLU A 97 1.35 8.55 -15.10
N TRP A 98 0.16 7.96 -15.22
CA TRP A 98 -0.04 6.69 -15.91
C TRP A 98 -1.33 6.66 -16.73
N ASP A 99 -1.59 7.74 -17.49
CA ASP A 99 -2.81 7.91 -18.29
C ASP A 99 -3.07 6.79 -19.33
N SER A 100 -2.02 6.08 -19.73
CA SER A 100 -2.09 4.96 -20.68
C SER A 100 -2.69 3.68 -20.08
N ILE A 101 -2.88 3.61 -18.76
CA ILE A 101 -3.42 2.42 -18.08
C ILE A 101 -4.91 2.20 -18.36
N ARG A 102 -5.57 3.14 -19.05
CA ARG A 102 -6.97 2.99 -19.46
C ARG A 102 -7.17 1.75 -20.35
N PRO A 103 -7.97 0.77 -19.92
CA PRO A 103 -8.76 0.01 -20.87
C PRO A 103 -9.75 0.99 -21.52
N SER A 104 -10.04 0.80 -22.80
CA SER A 104 -11.11 1.49 -23.52
C SER A 104 -12.33 1.76 -22.62
N ALA A 105 -12.70 3.03 -22.46
CA ALA A 105 -13.96 3.41 -21.86
C ALA A 105 -15.12 2.90 -22.75
N LYS A 106 -15.52 1.65 -22.56
CA LYS A 106 -16.84 1.10 -22.87
C LYS A 106 -17.10 -0.09 -21.92
N ALA A 107 -17.70 0.21 -20.77
CA ALA A 107 -18.67 -0.73 -20.23
C ALA A 107 -19.89 -0.62 -21.15
N GLN A 108 -20.11 -1.67 -21.94
CA GLN A 108 -21.33 -1.89 -22.70
C GLN A 108 -22.36 -2.55 -21.79
#